data_AF-A0A2X0PC07-F1
#
_entry.id   AF-A0A2X0PC07-F1
#
_cell.length_a   1.000
_cell.length_b   1.000
_cell.length_c   1.000
_cell.angle_alpha   90.00
_cell.angle_beta   90.00
_cell.angle_gamma   90.00
#
_symmetry.space_group_name_H-M   'P 1'
#
loop_
_entity.id
_entity.type
_entity.pdbx_description
1 polymer ?
#
loop_
_entity_poly.entity_id
_entity_poly.type
_entity_poly.pdbx_seq_one_letter_code
_entity_poly.pdbx_strand_id
1 'polypeptide(L)'
;MVLDKISDLLAEKKDWQEMQNRAKKLPKDFYQAYRSIQKYMFKMGATDWHIFNDIIELFELAVVDGRSPAEVLGDDVATFADKLLSDNKEDWRNKYRQALNDYFAQK
;
A
#
# COMPACT_ATOMS: atom_id res chain seq x y z
N MET A 1 15.95 2.29 -24.66
CA MET A 1 14.69 3.08 -24.77
C MET A 1 13.39 2.26 -24.79
N VAL A 2 13.38 0.98 -25.17
CA VAL A 2 12.23 0.06 -24.92
C VAL A 2 12.63 -1.09 -23.99
N LEU A 3 13.85 -1.62 -24.14
CA LEU A 3 14.40 -2.68 -23.29
C LEU A 3 14.49 -2.26 -21.81
N ASP A 4 14.89 -1.01 -21.53
CA ASP A 4 14.99 -0.49 -20.16
C ASP A 4 13.60 -0.48 -19.47
N LYS A 5 12.56 -0.01 -20.17
CA LYS A 5 11.18 -0.02 -19.66
C LYS A 5 10.66 -1.43 -19.38
N ILE A 6 11.05 -2.41 -20.19
CA ILE A 6 10.70 -3.81 -19.95
C ILE A 6 11.43 -4.35 -18.72
N SER A 7 12.70 -3.98 -18.53
CA SER A 7 13.47 -4.34 -17.33
C SER A 7 12.85 -3.76 -16.06
N ASP A 8 12.44 -2.49 -16.08
CA ASP A 8 11.80 -1.82 -14.95
C ASP A 8 10.48 -2.50 -14.57
N LEU A 9 9.63 -2.83 -15.55
CA LEU A 9 8.37 -3.56 -15.31
C LEU A 9 8.60 -4.96 -14.73
N LEU A 10 9.67 -5.65 -15.14
CA LEU A 10 10.03 -6.95 -14.59
C LEU A 10 10.53 -6.84 -13.15
N ALA A 11 11.29 -5.80 -12.82
CA ALA A 11 11.72 -5.51 -11.46
C ALA A 11 10.53 -5.18 -10.54
N GLU A 12 9.64 -4.27 -10.94
CA GLU A 12 8.44 -3.94 -10.16
C GLU A 12 7.56 -5.17 -9.90
N LYS A 13 7.41 -6.05 -10.92
CA LYS A 13 6.65 -7.29 -10.76
C LYS A 13 7.32 -8.24 -9.76
N LYS A 14 8.65 -8.33 -9.78
CA LYS A 14 9.41 -9.15 -8.84
C LYS A 14 9.24 -8.62 -7.41
N ASP A 15 9.38 -7.31 -7.21
CA ASP A 15 9.24 -6.68 -5.89
C ASP A 15 7.83 -6.87 -5.34
N TRP A 16 6.81 -6.72 -6.17
CA TRP A 16 5.43 -7.05 -5.81
C TRP A 16 5.28 -8.51 -5.38
N GLN A 17 5.87 -9.46 -6.12
CA GLN A 17 5.81 -10.89 -5.77
C GLN A 17 6.51 -11.19 -4.45
N GLU A 18 7.67 -10.60 -4.20
CA GLU A 18 8.42 -10.75 -2.95
C GLU A 18 7.62 -10.21 -1.77
N MET A 19 7.01 -9.03 -1.91
CA MET A 19 6.12 -8.45 -0.91
C MET A 19 4.92 -9.35 -0.62
N GLN A 20 4.24 -9.87 -1.64
CA GLN A 20 3.11 -10.80 -1.43
C GLN A 20 3.56 -12.10 -0.75
N ASN A 21 4.78 -12.58 -1.03
CA ASN A 21 5.33 -13.76 -0.39
C ASN A 21 5.70 -13.49 1.08
N ARG A 22 6.20 -12.29 1.42
CA ARG A 22 6.39 -11.86 2.82
C ARG A 22 5.06 -11.86 3.57
N ALA A 23 4.04 -11.22 3.01
CA ALA A 23 2.71 -11.18 3.63
C ALA A 23 2.15 -12.59 3.89
N LYS A 24 2.35 -13.54 2.98
CA LYS A 24 1.89 -14.94 3.14
C LYS A 24 2.60 -15.71 4.25
N LYS A 25 3.80 -15.29 4.67
CA LYS A 25 4.54 -15.91 5.78
C LYS A 25 4.04 -15.46 7.14
N LEU A 26 3.26 -14.38 7.20
CA LEU A 26 2.63 -13.92 8.44
C LEU A 26 1.66 -14.99 8.99
N PRO A 27 1.43 -15.03 10.31
CA PRO A 27 0.38 -15.86 10.89
C PRO A 27 -0.98 -15.56 10.24
N LYS A 28 -1.86 -16.56 10.26
CA LYS A 28 -3.14 -16.55 9.53
C LYS A 28 -3.96 -15.27 9.77
N ASP A 29 -4.05 -14.83 11.02
CA ASP A 29 -4.87 -13.68 11.40
C ASP A 29 -4.29 -12.37 10.85
N PHE A 30 -2.97 -12.22 10.88
CA PHE A 30 -2.26 -11.09 10.26
C PHE A 30 -2.38 -11.08 8.74
N TYR A 31 -2.24 -12.23 8.09
CA TYR A 31 -2.42 -12.33 6.65
C TYR A 31 -3.85 -11.98 6.23
N GLN A 32 -4.86 -12.40 6.99
CA GLN A 32 -6.26 -12.04 6.74
C GLN A 32 -6.52 -10.54 6.94
N ALA A 33 -5.94 -9.94 7.98
CA ALA A 33 -6.01 -8.50 8.20
C ALA A 33 -5.37 -7.73 7.04
N TYR A 34 -4.16 -8.13 6.63
CA TYR A 34 -3.45 -7.55 5.49
C TYR A 34 -4.28 -7.60 4.20
N ARG A 35 -4.86 -8.76 3.89
CA ARG A 35 -5.71 -8.93 2.69
C ARG A 35 -6.97 -8.06 2.73
N SER A 36 -7.53 -7.86 3.92
CA SER A 36 -8.71 -7.01 4.11
C SER A 36 -8.36 -5.54 3.88
N ILE A 37 -7.24 -5.06 4.43
CA ILE A 37 -6.72 -3.71 4.18
C ILE A 37 -6.40 -3.52 2.71
N GLN A 38 -5.65 -4.45 2.10
CA GLN A 38 -5.31 -4.42 0.68
C GLN A 38 -6.54 -4.26 -0.23
N LYS A 39 -7.61 -5.02 0.05
CA LYS A 39 -8.87 -4.92 -0.69
C LYS A 39 -9.55 -3.55 -0.50
N TYR A 40 -9.55 -3.02 0.72
CA TYR A 40 -10.10 -1.69 1.02
C TYR A 40 -9.34 -0.58 0.29
N MET A 41 -8.01 -0.59 0.39
CA MET A 41 -7.12 0.39 -0.23
C MET A 41 -7.30 0.46 -1.74
N PHE A 42 -7.34 -0.69 -2.43
CA PHE A 42 -7.59 -0.72 -3.87
C PHE A 42 -8.99 -0.22 -4.24
N LYS A 43 -10.02 -0.50 -3.42
CA LYS A 43 -11.36 0.06 -3.63
C LYS A 43 -11.39 1.58 -3.46
N MET A 44 -10.58 2.12 -2.55
CA MET A 44 -10.45 3.56 -2.32
C MET A 44 -9.51 4.27 -3.31
N GLY A 45 -9.02 3.55 -4.32
CA GLY A 45 -8.20 4.12 -5.40
C GLY A 45 -6.72 4.24 -5.06
N ALA A 46 -6.18 3.41 -4.15
CA ALA A 46 -4.74 3.31 -3.95
C ALA A 46 -4.06 2.87 -5.26
N THR A 47 -3.19 3.71 -5.80
CA THR A 47 -2.39 3.42 -6.99
C THR A 47 -0.96 2.99 -6.65
N ASP A 48 -0.46 3.45 -5.50
CA ASP A 48 0.84 3.06 -5.00
C ASP A 48 0.70 1.85 -4.06
N TRP A 49 1.33 0.75 -4.45
CA TRP A 49 1.31 -0.47 -3.68
C TRP A 49 2.47 -0.59 -2.68
N HIS A 50 3.49 0.28 -2.75
CA HIS A 50 4.65 0.21 -1.85
C HIS A 50 4.26 0.40 -0.38
N ILE A 51 3.16 1.11 -0.12
CA ILE A 51 2.55 1.28 1.20
C ILE A 51 2.23 -0.05 1.92
N PHE A 52 2.07 -1.13 1.16
CA PHE A 52 1.83 -2.45 1.74
C PHE A 52 3.09 -3.03 2.39
N ASN A 53 4.29 -2.58 2.03
CA ASN A 53 5.52 -2.97 2.73
C ASN A 53 5.50 -2.46 4.18
N ASP A 54 5.10 -1.21 4.41
CA ASP A 54 5.04 -0.61 5.75
C ASP A 54 4.06 -1.38 6.65
N ILE A 55 2.93 -1.82 6.08
CA ILE A 55 1.95 -2.65 6.80
C ILE A 55 2.53 -4.02 7.15
N ILE A 56 3.28 -4.63 6.22
CA ILE A 56 3.91 -5.93 6.46
C ILE A 56 4.98 -5.81 7.56
N GLU A 57 5.82 -4.76 7.52
CA GLU A 57 6.82 -4.52 8.56
C GLU A 57 6.18 -4.28 9.93
N LEU A 58 5.12 -3.48 9.99
CA LEU A 58 4.33 -3.27 11.20
C LEU A 58 3.81 -4.60 11.77
N PHE A 59 3.34 -5.49 10.90
CA PHE A 59 2.83 -6.81 11.31
C PHE A 59 3.94 -7.77 11.71
N GLU A 60 5.09 -7.76 11.04
CA GLU A 60 6.28 -8.54 11.43
C GLU A 60 6.72 -8.15 12.86
N LEU A 61 6.77 -6.85 13.16
CA LEU A 61 7.08 -6.35 14.51
C LEU A 61 6.01 -6.76 15.53
N ALA A 62 4.73 -6.63 15.20
CA ALA A 62 3.65 -7.02 16.08
C ALA A 62 3.68 -8.52 16.44
N VAL A 63 4.03 -9.38 15.47
CA VAL A 63 4.18 -10.81 15.69
C VAL A 63 5.33 -11.10 16.67
N VAL A 64 6.46 -10.39 16.53
CA VAL A 64 7.60 -10.50 17.47
C VAL A 64 7.19 -10.07 18.89
N ASP A 65 6.39 -9.01 19.00
CA ASP A 65 5.89 -8.49 20.28
C ASP A 65 4.74 -9.33 20.88
N GLY A 66 4.26 -10.36 20.18
CA GLY A 66 3.12 -11.17 20.61
C GLY A 66 1.78 -10.43 20.62
N ARG A 67 1.68 -9.32 19.88
CA ARG A 67 0.46 -8.53 19.74
C ARG A 67 -0.46 -9.14 18.69
N SER A 68 -1.75 -8.87 18.81
CA SER A 68 -2.76 -9.23 17.82
C SER A 68 -2.92 -8.14 16.74
N PRO A 69 -3.47 -8.46 15.56
CA PRO A 69 -3.75 -7.44 14.54
C PRO A 69 -4.67 -6.32 15.04
N ALA A 70 -5.63 -6.63 15.90
CA ALA A 70 -6.56 -5.65 16.46
C ALA A 70 -5.86 -4.64 17.39
N GLU A 71 -4.91 -5.10 18.20
CA GLU A 71 -4.11 -4.22 19.07
C GLU A 71 -3.20 -3.26 18.27
N VAL A 72 -2.85 -3.64 17.05
CA VAL A 72 -1.93 -2.88 16.19
C VAL A 72 -2.67 -1.90 15.29
N LEU A 73 -3.78 -2.34 14.70
CA LEU A 73 -4.61 -1.54 13.80
C LEU A 73 -5.61 -0.64 14.56
N GLY A 74 -5.90 -1.00 15.81
CA GLY A 74 -6.99 -0.41 16.60
C GLY A 74 -8.36 -0.95 16.22
N ASP A 75 -9.38 -0.54 16.98
CA ASP A 75 -10.77 -0.97 16.79
C ASP A 75 -11.37 -0.46 15.47
N ASP A 76 -10.84 0.65 14.93
CA ASP A 76 -11.26 1.23 13.65
C ASP A 76 -10.17 1.13 12.58
N VAL A 77 -10.14 -0.05 11.96
CA VAL A 77 -9.21 -0.38 10.86
C VAL A 77 -9.45 0.50 9.62
N ALA A 78 -10.67 1.00 9.40
CA ALA A 78 -10.96 1.86 8.27
C ALA A 78 -10.31 3.24 8.47
N THR A 79 -10.44 3.82 9.67
CA THR A 79 -9.75 5.06 10.02
C THR A 79 -8.23 4.91 9.96
N PHE A 80 -7.68 3.76 10.39
CA PHE A 80 -6.26 3.47 10.21
C PHE A 80 -5.85 3.49 8.73
N ALA A 81 -6.57 2.76 7.87
CA ALA A 81 -6.28 2.70 6.45
C ALA A 81 -6.45 4.07 5.77
N ASP A 82 -7.44 4.87 6.17
CA ASP A 82 -7.67 6.21 5.65
C ASP A 82 -6.56 7.19 6.04
N LYS A 83 -6.02 7.10 7.27
CA LYS A 83 -4.85 7.89 7.71
C LYS A 83 -3.59 7.49 6.95
N LEU A 84 -3.35 6.20 6.81
CA LEU A 84 -2.21 5.70 6.05
C LEU A 84 -2.29 6.15 4.58
N LEU A 85 -3.50 6.17 4.02
CA LEU A 85 -3.75 6.79 2.73
C LEU A 85 -3.54 8.30 2.74
N SER A 86 -4.00 9.04 3.75
CA SER A 86 -3.90 10.51 3.80
C SER A 86 -2.46 10.99 3.81
N ASP A 87 -1.63 10.35 4.62
CA ASP A 87 -0.21 10.71 4.79
C ASP A 87 0.57 10.49 3.49
N ASN A 88 0.16 9.50 2.69
CA ASN A 88 0.69 9.27 1.35
C ASN A 88 -0.11 9.96 0.22
N LYS A 89 -1.27 10.58 0.50
CA LYS A 89 -2.19 11.17 -0.52
C LYS A 89 -1.89 12.61 -0.89
N GLU A 90 -1.27 13.39 -0.01
CA GLU A 90 -1.03 14.81 -0.29
C GLU A 90 -0.18 15.02 -1.54
N ASP A 91 0.78 14.14 -1.82
CA ASP A 91 1.71 14.36 -2.93
C ASP A 91 1.09 13.94 -4.29
N TRP A 92 0.46 12.77 -4.37
CA TRP A 92 -0.05 12.26 -5.66
C TRP A 92 -1.38 12.89 -6.09
N ARG A 93 -2.32 13.10 -5.16
CA ARG A 93 -3.64 13.63 -5.52
C ARG A 93 -3.53 15.07 -5.96
N ASN A 94 -2.62 15.83 -5.34
CA ASN A 94 -2.29 17.18 -5.78
C ASN A 94 -1.57 17.16 -7.13
N LYS A 95 -0.59 16.28 -7.34
CA LYS A 95 0.10 16.13 -8.64
C LYS A 95 -0.85 15.86 -9.81
N TYR A 96 -1.81 14.96 -9.68
CA TYR A 96 -2.79 14.68 -10.75
C TYR A 96 -3.82 15.80 -10.94
N ARG A 97 -4.28 16.43 -9.84
CA ARG A 97 -5.15 17.62 -9.93
C ARG A 97 -4.45 18.77 -10.64
N GLN A 98 -3.17 18.97 -10.34
CA GLN A 98 -2.35 20.01 -10.92
C GLN A 98 -2.09 19.73 -12.40
N ALA A 99 -1.70 18.50 -12.77
CA ALA A 99 -1.57 18.10 -14.17
C ALA A 99 -2.87 18.27 -14.98
N LEU A 100 -4.03 17.98 -14.39
CA LEU A 100 -5.34 18.21 -15.02
C LEU A 100 -5.61 19.71 -15.22
N ASN A 101 -5.37 20.53 -14.19
CA ASN A 101 -5.56 21.98 -14.28
C ASN A 101 -4.60 22.61 -15.29
N ASP A 102 -3.33 22.18 -15.32
CA ASP A 102 -2.33 22.67 -16.25
C ASP A 102 -2.70 22.35 -17.70
N TYR A 103 -3.26 21.16 -17.96
CA TYR A 103 -3.73 20.77 -19.29
C TYR A 103 -4.87 21.67 -19.80
N PHE A 104 -5.79 22.07 -18.94
CA PHE A 104 -6.91 22.94 -19.31
C PHE A 104 -6.58 24.44 -19.24
N ALA A 105 -5.55 24.83 -18.48
CA ALA A 105 -5.06 26.21 -18.43
C ALA A 105 -4.19 26.61 -19.64
N GLN A 106 -3.66 25.63 -20.37
CA GLN A 106 -2.89 25.85 -21.61
C GLN A 106 -3.76 25.91 -22.88
N LYS A 107 -5.09 25.94 -22.73
CA LYS A 107 -6.06 26.02 -23.83
C LYS A 107 -6.77 27.37 -23.89
#